data_AF-A0A7L3MR95-F1
#
_entry.id   AF-A0A7L3MR95-F1
#
_cell.length_a   1.000
_cell.length_b   1.000
_cell.length_c   1.000
_cell.angle_alpha   90.00
_cell.angle_beta   90.00
_cell.angle_gamma   90.00
#
_symmetry.space_group_name_H-M   'P 1'
#
loop_
_entity.id
_entity.type
_entity.pdbx_description
1 polymer ?
#
loop_
_entity_poly.entity_id
_entity_poly.type
_entity_poly.pdbx_seq_one_letter_code
_entity_poly.pdbx_strand_id
1 'polypeptide(L)'
;SREAAFVYAISSAGVVYAITRACSQGDLKVCSCDPLKRGRSKDERGEFDWGGCSDNINYGIRFAKAFVDAKEKKVKDARALMNLHNNRCGRMAVKRFLKLECKCHGVSGSCTLRTCWLAMSDFRKTGDYLRKKYNGAIQVTMNQDGTGFTVANKNFRKPTKTDLVYFENSPDYCVMDKSAG
;
A
#
# COMPACT_ATOMS: atom_id res chain seq x y z
N SER A 1 -2.58 -16.23 -11.11
CA SER A 1 -4.00 -16.21 -10.69
C SER A 1 -4.40 -14.91 -10.01
N ARG A 2 -5.69 -14.74 -9.71
CA ARG A 2 -6.24 -13.60 -8.96
C ARG A 2 -5.73 -13.57 -7.51
N GLU A 3 -5.54 -14.73 -6.90
CA GLU A 3 -5.08 -14.88 -5.52
C GLU A 3 -3.63 -14.47 -5.39
N ALA A 4 -2.78 -14.85 -6.35
CA ALA A 4 -1.39 -14.38 -6.41
C ALA A 4 -1.32 -12.85 -6.45
N ALA A 5 -2.18 -12.19 -7.25
CA ALA A 5 -2.24 -10.73 -7.31
C ALA A 5 -2.52 -10.09 -5.94
N PHE A 6 -3.43 -10.69 -5.15
CA PHE A 6 -3.69 -10.26 -3.79
C PHE A 6 -2.52 -10.53 -2.85
N VAL A 7 -1.87 -11.69 -2.93
CA VAL A 7 -0.70 -12.04 -2.10
C VAL A 7 0.43 -11.03 -2.31
N TYR A 8 0.83 -10.74 -3.54
CA TYR A 8 1.85 -9.72 -3.82
C TYR A 8 1.48 -8.35 -3.24
N ALA A 9 0.22 -7.92 -3.42
CA ALA A 9 -0.25 -6.66 -2.88
C ALA A 9 -0.23 -6.62 -1.34
N ILE A 10 -0.79 -7.62 -0.65
CA ILE A 10 -0.88 -7.61 0.81
C ILE A 10 0.48 -7.81 1.47
N SER A 11 1.38 -8.63 0.89
CA SER A 11 2.74 -8.81 1.39
C SER A 11 3.55 -7.52 1.24
N SER A 12 3.49 -6.87 0.08
CA SER A 12 4.16 -5.57 -0.14
C SER A 12 3.60 -4.48 0.78
N ALA A 13 2.29 -4.46 1.00
CA ALA A 13 1.65 -3.57 1.99
C ALA A 13 2.13 -3.87 3.41
N GLY A 14 2.25 -5.15 3.78
CA GLY A 14 2.72 -5.59 5.09
C GLY A 14 4.14 -5.12 5.39
N VAL A 15 5.06 -5.22 4.41
CA VAL A 15 6.43 -4.69 4.53
C VAL A 15 6.41 -3.18 4.76
N VAL A 16 5.62 -2.42 3.99
CA VAL A 16 5.49 -0.96 4.21
C VAL A 16 5.01 -0.67 5.62
N TYR A 17 3.96 -1.36 6.07
CA TYR A 17 3.34 -1.15 7.37
C TYR A 17 4.31 -1.46 8.51
N ALA A 18 4.93 -2.64 8.49
CA ALA A 18 5.85 -3.08 9.53
C ALA A 18 7.09 -2.18 9.64
N ILE A 19 7.74 -1.87 8.50
CA ILE A 19 8.94 -1.01 8.49
C ILE A 19 8.61 0.41 8.95
N THR A 20 7.52 0.99 8.44
CA THR A 20 7.13 2.36 8.83
C THR A 20 6.84 2.42 10.34
N ARG A 21 6.13 1.42 10.87
CA ARG A 21 5.81 1.35 12.30
C ARG A 21 7.06 1.20 13.17
N ALA A 22 7.97 0.31 12.80
CA ALA A 22 9.24 0.13 13.51
C ALA A 22 10.10 1.40 13.51
N CYS A 23 10.12 2.16 12.41
CA CYS A 23 10.78 3.47 12.35
C CYS A 23 10.17 4.48 13.31
N SER A 24 8.84 4.53 13.41
CA SER A 24 8.13 5.47 14.28
C SER A 24 8.21 5.10 15.76
N GLN A 25 8.39 3.81 16.07
CA GLN A 25 8.60 3.32 17.43
C GLN A 25 10.06 3.47 17.88
N GLY A 26 10.98 3.77 16.95
CA GLY A 26 12.41 3.88 17.25
C GLY A 26 13.14 2.54 17.32
N ASP A 27 12.50 1.45 16.87
CA ASP A 27 13.09 0.10 16.89
C ASP A 27 14.24 -0.04 15.88
N LEU A 28 14.26 0.81 14.85
CA LEU A 28 15.25 0.80 13.77
C LEU A 28 16.09 2.07 13.79
N LYS A 29 17.41 1.92 13.97
CA LYS A 29 18.35 3.06 13.97
C LYS A 29 18.49 3.78 12.63
N VAL A 30 18.18 3.09 11.52
CA VAL A 30 18.39 3.58 10.15
C VAL A 30 17.31 4.56 9.68
N CYS A 31 16.24 4.73 10.44
CA CYS A 31 15.11 5.58 10.09
C CYS A 31 14.48 6.23 11.32
N SER A 32 13.58 7.17 11.09
CA SER A 32 12.91 7.95 12.14
C SER A 32 11.50 8.34 11.71
N CYS A 33 10.78 9.03 12.60
CA CYS A 33 9.58 9.80 12.27
C CYS A 33 9.81 10.72 11.05
N ASP A 34 8.73 11.12 10.37
CA ASP A 34 8.77 12.01 9.21
C ASP A 34 9.31 13.40 9.60
N PRO A 35 10.52 13.78 9.13
CA PRO A 35 11.14 15.05 9.51
C PRO A 35 10.44 16.26 8.86
N LEU A 36 9.57 16.04 7.86
CA LEU A 36 8.85 17.11 7.16
C LEU A 36 7.62 17.60 7.92
N LYS A 37 7.21 16.92 9.00
CA LYS A 37 6.03 17.24 9.80
C LYS A 37 6.44 17.99 11.07
N ARG A 38 6.76 19.28 10.91
CA ARG A 38 7.25 20.17 11.97
C ARG A 38 6.59 21.55 11.85
N GLY A 39 6.53 22.29 12.96
CA GLY A 39 5.94 23.62 13.00
C GLY A 39 4.42 23.62 12.94
N ARG A 40 3.82 24.74 12.50
CA ARG A 40 2.36 24.91 12.42
C ARG A 40 1.77 24.45 11.09
N SER A 41 0.52 24.00 11.12
CA SER A 41 -0.28 23.65 9.95
C SER A 41 -1.76 23.90 10.25
N LYS A 42 -2.62 23.72 9.24
CA LYS A 42 -4.06 23.94 9.34
C LYS A 42 -4.85 22.81 8.69
N ASP A 43 -5.99 22.45 9.27
CA ASP A 43 -7.02 21.61 8.64
C ASP A 43 -8.40 22.33 8.72
N GLU A 44 -9.47 21.63 8.36
CA GLU A 44 -10.86 22.15 8.40
C GLU A 44 -11.33 22.61 9.79
N ARG A 45 -10.75 22.09 10.86
CA ARG A 45 -11.04 22.43 12.27
C ARG A 45 -10.17 23.58 12.80
N GLY A 46 -9.27 24.14 11.99
CA GLY A 46 -8.41 25.27 12.36
C GLY A 46 -6.92 24.92 12.41
N GLU A 47 -6.14 25.78 13.06
CA GLU A 47 -4.69 25.60 13.19
C GLU A 47 -4.34 24.45 14.16
N PHE A 48 -3.16 23.89 13.98
CA PHE A 48 -2.54 22.91 14.88
C PHE A 48 -1.02 22.95 14.76
N ASP A 49 -0.35 22.51 15.81
CA ASP A 49 1.09 22.27 15.78
C ASP A 49 1.38 20.80 15.40
N TRP A 50 2.33 20.58 14.50
CA TRP A 50 2.89 19.25 14.31
C TRP A 50 3.68 18.86 15.56
N GLY A 51 3.41 17.67 16.09
CA GLY A 51 4.17 17.12 17.21
C GLY A 51 3.97 15.62 17.34
N GLY A 52 4.61 15.01 18.34
CA GLY A 52 4.70 13.55 18.41
C GLY A 52 5.53 12.95 17.26
N CYS A 53 5.21 11.74 16.85
CA CYS A 53 5.90 11.03 15.78
C CYS A 53 4.96 10.79 14.60
N SER A 54 5.16 11.54 13.50
CA SER A 54 4.46 11.26 12.25
C SER A 54 5.11 10.08 11.53
N ASP A 55 4.30 9.12 11.09
CA ASP A 55 4.74 7.94 10.36
C ASP A 55 5.39 8.32 9.02
N ASN A 56 6.66 7.94 8.84
CA ASN A 56 7.39 8.18 7.58
C ASN A 56 7.04 7.13 6.51
N ILE A 57 5.80 7.16 6.04
CA ILE A 57 5.28 6.17 5.07
C ILE A 57 6.12 6.13 3.79
N ASN A 58 6.69 7.27 3.38
CA ASN A 58 7.45 7.36 2.14
C ASN A 58 8.76 6.58 2.27
N TYR A 59 9.38 6.56 3.46
CA TYR A 59 10.50 5.68 3.75
C TYR A 59 10.10 4.20 3.62
N GLY A 60 9.01 3.77 4.28
CA GLY A 60 8.53 2.38 4.19
C GLY A 60 8.22 1.94 2.76
N ILE A 61 7.61 2.82 1.95
CA ILE A 61 7.35 2.57 0.53
C ILE A 61 8.64 2.39 -0.27
N ARG A 62 9.63 3.26 -0.05
CA ARG A 62 10.94 3.15 -0.74
C ARG A 62 11.63 1.86 -0.37
N PHE A 63 11.66 1.51 0.92
CA PHE A 63 12.23 0.26 1.41
C PHE A 63 11.52 -0.95 0.77
N ALA A 64 10.20 -1.03 0.86
CA ALA A 64 9.43 -2.13 0.27
C ALA A 64 9.62 -2.23 -1.25
N LYS A 65 9.72 -1.11 -1.96
CA LYS A 65 10.03 -1.09 -3.40
C LYS A 65 11.45 -1.56 -3.71
N ALA A 66 12.41 -1.31 -2.83
CA ALA A 66 13.77 -1.78 -3.02
C ALA A 66 13.87 -3.29 -2.73
N PHE A 67 13.24 -3.75 -1.66
CA PHE A 67 13.33 -5.12 -1.16
C PHE A 67 12.39 -6.10 -1.90
N VAL A 68 11.09 -5.83 -1.93
CA VAL A 68 10.08 -6.75 -2.47
C VAL A 68 10.17 -6.85 -3.99
N ASP A 69 10.47 -5.74 -4.68
CA ASP A 69 10.58 -5.74 -6.14
C ASP A 69 11.96 -6.20 -6.66
N ALA A 70 12.91 -6.53 -5.78
CA ALA A 70 14.31 -6.83 -6.16
C ALA A 70 14.41 -8.03 -7.12
N LYS A 71 13.62 -9.07 -6.89
CA LYS A 71 13.58 -10.27 -7.73
C LYS A 71 12.92 -9.98 -9.08
N GLU A 72 11.73 -9.37 -9.04
CA GLU A 72 10.92 -9.12 -10.23
C GLU A 72 11.60 -8.17 -11.21
N LYS A 73 12.38 -7.20 -10.73
CA LYS A 73 13.13 -6.28 -11.60
C LYS A 73 14.22 -6.94 -12.45
N LYS A 74 14.66 -8.15 -12.10
CA LYS A 74 15.68 -8.89 -12.88
C LYS A 74 15.09 -9.57 -14.11
N VAL A 75 13.77 -9.71 -14.17
CA VAL A 75 13.05 -10.43 -15.23
C VAL A 75 12.10 -9.46 -15.93
N LYS A 76 11.94 -9.60 -17.24
CA LYS A 76 11.05 -8.77 -18.06
C LYS A 76 9.95 -9.61 -18.72
N ASP A 77 9.24 -10.40 -17.92
CA ASP A 77 8.10 -11.20 -18.37
C ASP A 77 6.76 -10.65 -17.84
N ALA A 78 5.66 -11.19 -18.36
CA ALA A 78 4.31 -10.78 -17.98
C ALA A 78 4.04 -10.96 -16.46
N ARG A 79 4.66 -11.98 -15.86
CA ARG A 79 4.52 -12.29 -14.43
C ARG A 79 5.22 -11.26 -13.58
N ALA A 80 6.45 -10.90 -13.89
CA ALA A 80 7.20 -9.86 -13.20
C ALA A 80 6.49 -8.51 -13.30
N LEU A 81 5.95 -8.17 -14.47
CA LEU A 81 5.18 -6.94 -14.65
C LEU A 81 3.92 -6.93 -13.77
N MET A 82 3.17 -8.03 -13.74
CA MET A 82 1.99 -8.21 -12.87
C MET A 82 2.37 -8.04 -11.39
N ASN A 83 3.44 -8.71 -10.95
CA ASN A 83 3.92 -8.67 -9.57
C ASN A 83 4.32 -7.25 -9.17
N LEU A 84 5.08 -6.53 -10.01
CA LEU A 84 5.49 -5.14 -9.77
C LEU A 84 4.29 -4.19 -9.65
N HIS A 85 3.27 -4.36 -10.48
CA HIS A 85 2.05 -3.56 -10.43
C HIS A 85 1.28 -3.82 -9.13
N ASN A 86 1.02 -5.09 -8.82
CA ASN A 86 0.26 -5.47 -7.61
C ASN A 86 1.01 -5.09 -6.32
N ASN A 87 2.34 -5.26 -6.29
CA ASN A 87 3.18 -4.77 -5.21
C ASN A 87 3.01 -3.27 -4.99
N ARG A 88 2.98 -2.48 -6.07
CA ARG A 88 2.73 -1.03 -6.00
C ARG A 88 1.34 -0.73 -5.45
N CYS A 89 0.30 -1.44 -5.89
CA CYS A 89 -1.05 -1.27 -5.38
C CYS A 89 -1.09 -1.48 -3.86
N GLY A 90 -0.42 -2.52 -3.36
CA GLY A 90 -0.24 -2.78 -1.93
C GLY A 90 0.38 -1.61 -1.17
N ARG A 91 1.53 -1.11 -1.64
CA ARG A 91 2.23 0.04 -1.01
C ARG A 91 1.37 1.29 -0.96
N MET A 92 0.64 1.57 -2.03
CA MET A 92 -0.25 2.73 -2.10
C MET A 92 -1.50 2.57 -1.25
N ALA A 93 -1.97 1.33 -1.03
CA ALA A 93 -3.10 1.07 -0.15
C ALA A 93 -2.82 1.48 1.30
N VAL A 94 -1.61 1.20 1.83
CA VAL A 94 -1.22 1.67 3.17
C VAL A 94 -1.22 3.20 3.24
N LYS A 95 -0.60 3.86 2.25
CA LYS A 95 -0.53 5.32 2.18
C LYS A 95 -1.90 5.98 2.10
N ARG A 96 -2.87 5.34 1.43
CA ARG A 96 -4.25 5.83 1.31
C ARG A 96 -4.94 5.98 2.66
N PHE A 97 -4.60 5.15 3.64
CA PHE A 97 -5.22 5.16 4.96
C PHE A 97 -4.37 5.83 6.04
N LEU A 98 -3.40 6.65 5.64
CA LEU A 98 -2.82 7.63 6.57
C LEU A 98 -3.90 8.58 7.04
N LYS A 99 -3.92 8.85 8.33
CA LYS A 99 -4.86 9.77 8.98
C LYS A 99 -4.11 10.75 9.85
N LEU A 100 -4.66 11.96 9.95
CA LEU A 100 -4.20 12.95 10.90
C LEU A 100 -4.83 12.63 12.27
N GLU A 101 -3.99 12.25 13.23
CA GLU A 101 -4.38 12.06 14.62
C GLU A 101 -3.99 13.30 15.42
N CYS A 102 -4.85 13.70 16.35
CA CYS A 102 -4.64 14.93 17.13
C CYS A 102 -4.94 14.70 18.62
N LYS A 103 -4.17 15.36 19.48
CA LYS A 103 -4.47 15.54 20.90
C LYS A 103 -4.83 16.99 21.16
N CYS A 104 -5.90 17.21 21.92
CA CYS A 104 -6.37 18.52 22.32
C CYS A 104 -5.81 18.90 23.69
N HIS A 105 -5.42 20.16 23.83
CA HIS A 105 -4.72 20.71 24.99
C HIS A 105 -5.37 22.00 25.53
N GLY A 106 -6.57 22.36 25.07
CA GLY A 106 -7.25 23.56 25.53
C GLY A 106 -7.85 23.42 26.93
N VAL A 107 -8.12 24.57 27.56
CA VAL A 107 -8.74 24.65 28.89
C VAL A 107 -10.06 23.86 28.90
N SER A 108 -10.29 23.11 29.97
CA SER A 108 -11.47 22.26 30.15
C SER A 108 -11.70 21.24 29.02
N GLY A 109 -10.63 20.79 28.34
CA GLY A 109 -10.71 19.79 27.27
C GLY A 109 -11.10 20.37 25.90
N SER A 110 -11.10 21.69 25.75
CA SER A 110 -11.32 22.33 24.45
C SER A 110 -10.22 21.96 23.44
N CYS A 111 -10.57 21.91 22.16
CA CYS A 111 -9.64 21.62 21.06
C CYS A 111 -9.10 22.88 20.36
N THR A 112 -9.12 24.03 21.04
CA THR A 112 -8.60 25.30 20.50
C THR A 112 -7.09 25.26 20.28
N LEU A 113 -6.36 24.59 21.18
CA LEU A 113 -4.98 24.20 20.99
C LEU A 113 -4.90 22.69 20.82
N ARG A 114 -4.23 22.23 19.77
CA ARG A 114 -4.04 20.80 19.52
C ARG A 114 -2.74 20.52 18.81
N THR A 115 -2.20 19.34 19.08
CA THR A 115 -1.00 18.82 18.46
C THR A 115 -1.36 17.58 17.64
N CYS A 116 -0.91 17.52 16.39
CA CYS A 116 -1.27 16.43 15.49
C CYS A 116 -0.06 15.75 14.86
N TRP A 117 -0.24 14.50 14.45
CA TRP A 117 0.71 13.70 13.68
C TRP A 117 0.00 12.85 12.63
N LEU A 118 0.71 12.48 11.57
CA LEU A 118 0.22 11.48 10.62
C LEU A 118 0.46 10.08 11.17
N ALA A 119 -0.59 9.28 11.26
CA ALA A 119 -0.51 7.90 11.68
C ALA A 119 -1.11 6.97 10.61
N MET A 120 -0.50 5.80 10.42
CA MET A 120 -1.10 4.71 9.67
C MET A 120 -2.33 4.21 10.42
N SER A 121 -3.43 4.02 9.68
CA SER A 121 -4.58 3.30 10.22
C SER A 121 -4.24 1.84 10.53
N ASP A 122 -5.11 1.18 11.31
CA ASP A 122 -5.05 -0.26 11.50
C ASP A 122 -4.92 -1.01 10.16
N PHE A 123 -4.01 -1.99 10.12
CA PHE A 123 -3.71 -2.74 8.90
C PHE A 123 -4.93 -3.46 8.32
N ARG A 124 -5.94 -3.79 9.15
CA ARG A 124 -7.23 -4.31 8.73
C ARG A 124 -7.88 -3.46 7.64
N LYS A 125 -7.86 -2.13 7.76
CA LYS A 125 -8.42 -1.24 6.72
C LYS A 125 -7.73 -1.43 5.37
N THR A 126 -6.42 -1.63 5.38
CA THR A 126 -5.66 -1.93 4.17
C THR A 126 -6.02 -3.30 3.61
N GLY A 127 -6.11 -4.32 4.48
CA GLY A 127 -6.53 -5.67 4.11
C GLY A 127 -7.93 -5.70 3.48
N ASP A 128 -8.92 -5.08 4.11
CA ASP A 128 -10.30 -5.01 3.62
C ASP A 128 -10.39 -4.29 2.28
N TYR A 129 -9.63 -3.20 2.13
CA TYR A 129 -9.53 -2.48 0.86
C TYR A 129 -8.92 -3.35 -0.26
N LEU A 130 -7.82 -4.03 0.02
CA LEU A 130 -7.19 -4.93 -0.95
C LEU A 130 -8.09 -6.14 -1.26
N ARG A 131 -8.89 -6.62 -0.31
CA ARG A 131 -9.88 -7.69 -0.53
C ARG A 131 -10.98 -7.22 -1.48
N LYS A 132 -11.46 -5.97 -1.34
CA LYS A 132 -12.39 -5.37 -2.31
C LYS A 132 -11.75 -5.26 -3.71
N LYS A 133 -10.47 -4.88 -3.77
CA LYS A 133 -9.72 -4.84 -5.04
C LYS A 133 -9.46 -6.21 -5.65
N TYR A 134 -9.32 -7.25 -4.83
CA TYR A 134 -9.24 -8.64 -5.26
C TYR A 134 -10.54 -9.08 -5.96
N ASN A 135 -11.69 -8.81 -5.35
CA ASN A 135 -12.99 -9.17 -5.94
C ASN A 135 -13.24 -8.49 -7.30
N GLY A 136 -12.71 -7.28 -7.48
CA GLY A 136 -12.79 -6.50 -8.73
C GLY A 136 -11.51 -6.52 -9.58
N ALA A 137 -10.63 -7.51 -9.38
CA ALA A 137 -9.37 -7.60 -10.11
C ALA A 137 -9.63 -7.84 -11.61
N ILE A 138 -8.77 -7.27 -12.46
CA ILE A 138 -8.97 -7.27 -13.91
C ILE A 138 -8.00 -8.25 -14.57
N GLN A 139 -8.54 -9.10 -15.44
CA GLN A 139 -7.71 -9.98 -16.26
C GLN A 139 -7.04 -9.20 -17.39
N VAL A 140 -5.73 -9.36 -17.50
CA VAL A 140 -4.88 -8.64 -18.45
C VAL A 140 -4.00 -9.59 -19.25
N THR A 141 -3.58 -9.13 -20.41
CA THR A 141 -2.52 -9.72 -21.23
C THR A 141 -1.38 -8.72 -21.35
N MET A 142 -0.17 -9.19 -21.66
CA MET A 142 0.94 -8.30 -21.94
C MET A 142 0.73 -7.61 -23.29
N ASN A 143 1.04 -6.32 -23.38
CA ASN A 143 1.02 -5.59 -24.65
C ASN A 143 2.14 -6.08 -25.60
N GLN A 144 1.99 -5.79 -26.90
CA GLN A 144 2.94 -6.25 -27.93
C GLN A 144 4.36 -5.71 -27.72
N ASP A 145 4.48 -4.52 -27.14
CA ASP A 145 5.74 -3.85 -26.81
C ASP A 145 6.35 -4.32 -25.48
N GLY A 146 5.66 -5.19 -24.72
CA GLY A 146 6.17 -5.78 -23.47
C GLY A 146 6.34 -4.81 -22.31
N THR A 147 5.88 -3.56 -22.44
CA THR A 147 6.06 -2.50 -21.43
C THR A 147 4.89 -2.38 -20.45
N GLY A 148 3.78 -3.08 -20.70
CA GLY A 148 2.50 -2.78 -20.09
C GLY A 148 1.44 -3.88 -20.26
N PHE A 149 0.21 -3.51 -19.96
CA PHE A 149 -0.94 -4.41 -19.98
C PHE A 149 -2.00 -3.95 -20.97
N THR A 150 -2.61 -4.91 -21.64
CA THR A 150 -3.91 -4.76 -22.32
C THR A 150 -4.96 -5.56 -21.59
N VAL A 151 -6.22 -5.11 -21.61
CA VAL A 151 -7.32 -5.90 -21.03
C VAL A 151 -7.52 -7.18 -21.85
N ALA A 152 -7.70 -8.31 -21.18
CA ALA A 152 -7.91 -9.60 -21.87
C ALA A 152 -9.25 -9.60 -22.64
N ASN A 153 -10.27 -8.94 -22.08
CA ASN A 153 -11.56 -8.73 -22.73
C ASN A 153 -11.82 -7.23 -22.86
N LYS A 154 -12.02 -6.77 -24.10
CA LYS A 154 -12.19 -5.36 -24.47
C LYS A 154 -13.46 -4.72 -23.89
N ASN A 155 -14.43 -5.52 -23.46
CA ASN A 155 -15.63 -5.04 -22.79
C ASN A 155 -15.37 -4.63 -21.33
N PHE A 156 -14.22 -5.01 -20.76
CA PHE A 156 -13.83 -4.56 -19.43
C PHE A 156 -13.11 -3.21 -19.48
N ARG A 157 -13.35 -2.41 -18.43
CA ARG A 157 -12.63 -1.16 -18.22
C ARG A 157 -11.12 -1.41 -18.08
N LYS A 158 -10.31 -0.46 -18.56
CA LYS A 158 -8.86 -0.50 -18.37
C LYS A 158 -8.49 -0.45 -16.87
N PRO A 159 -7.47 -1.20 -16.42
CA PRO A 159 -7.04 -1.18 -15.03
C PRO A 159 -6.42 0.16 -14.67
N THR A 160 -6.77 0.68 -13.49
CA THR A 160 -6.11 1.85 -12.90
C THR A 160 -4.88 1.44 -12.12
N LYS A 161 -4.08 2.42 -11.68
CA LYS A 161 -2.91 2.21 -10.79
C LYS A 161 -3.27 1.60 -9.41
N THR A 162 -4.57 1.49 -9.10
CA THR A 162 -5.06 0.97 -7.81
C THR A 162 -5.81 -0.36 -7.94
N ASP A 163 -6.05 -0.82 -9.17
CA ASP A 163 -6.72 -2.10 -9.41
C ASP A 163 -5.70 -3.22 -9.43
N LEU A 164 -6.04 -4.35 -8.83
CA LEU A 164 -5.22 -5.55 -8.94
C LEU A 164 -5.43 -6.17 -10.33
N VAL A 165 -4.36 -6.72 -10.89
CA VAL A 165 -4.39 -7.35 -12.21
C VAL A 165 -3.85 -8.78 -12.13
N TYR A 166 -4.40 -9.65 -12.98
CA TYR A 166 -3.97 -11.04 -13.10
C TYR A 166 -4.01 -11.46 -14.58
N PHE A 167 -3.23 -12.47 -14.99
CA PHE A 167 -3.25 -12.96 -16.38
C PHE A 167 -3.67 -14.44 -16.49
N GLU A 168 -3.23 -15.29 -15.56
CA GLU A 168 -3.67 -16.69 -15.46
C GLU A 168 -4.98 -16.83 -14.70
N ASN A 169 -5.85 -17.73 -15.17
CA ASN A 169 -7.06 -18.14 -14.44
C ASN A 169 -6.67 -18.84 -13.12
N SER A 170 -7.55 -18.74 -12.13
CA SER A 170 -7.41 -19.50 -10.89
C SER A 170 -7.74 -20.98 -11.15
N PRO A 171 -7.02 -21.94 -10.53
CA PRO A 171 -7.37 -23.35 -10.61
C PRO A 171 -8.71 -23.62 -9.89
N ASP A 172 -9.27 -24.81 -10.10
CA ASP A 172 -10.39 -25.29 -9.30
C ASP A 172 -9.89 -25.78 -7.94
N TYR A 173 -10.11 -24.98 -6.90
CA TYR A 173 -9.70 -25.29 -5.54
C TYR A 173 -10.50 -26.43 -4.88
N CYS A 174 -11.57 -26.93 -5.51
CA CYS A 174 -12.29 -28.12 -5.04
C CYS A 174 -11.53 -29.42 -5.35
N VAL A 175 -10.71 -29.42 -6.39
CA VAL A 175 -9.95 -30.60 -6.83
C VAL A 175 -8.50 -30.44 -6.41
N MET A 176 -7.95 -31.45 -5.74
CA MET A 176 -6.54 -31.46 -5.38
C MET A 176 -5.67 -31.53 -6.64
N ASP A 177 -4.95 -30.44 -6.91
CA ASP A 177 -3.96 -30.36 -7.96
C ASP A 177 -2.56 -30.16 -7.36
N LYS A 178 -1.80 -31.25 -7.24
CA LYS A 178 -0.42 -31.25 -6.69
C LYS A 178 0.56 -30.36 -7.46
N SER A 179 0.24 -29.98 -8.69
CA SER A 179 1.09 -29.10 -9.50
C SER A 179 0.84 -27.61 -9.21
N ALA A 180 -0.35 -27.27 -8.71
CA ALA A 180 -0.73 -25.92 -8.31
C ALA A 180 -0.30 -25.57 -6.88
N GLY A 181 0.04 -26.58 -6.06
CA GLY A 181 0.51 -26.45 -4.67
C GLY A 181 -0.31 -27.33 -3.73
#